data_AF-A0A9X2HNW8-F1
#
_entry.id   AF-A0A9X2HNW8-F1
#
_cell.length_a   1.000
_cell.length_b   1.000
_cell.length_c   1.000
_cell.angle_alpha   90.00
_cell.angle_beta   90.00
_cell.angle_gamma   90.00
#
_symmetry.space_group_name_H-M   'P 1'
#
loop_
_entity.id
_entity.type
_entity.pdbx_description
1 polymer ?
#
loop_
_entity_poly.entity_id
_entity_poly.type
_entity_poly.pdbx_seq_one_letter_code
_entity_poly.pdbx_strand_id
1 'polypeptide(L)'
;MPDDLPSPGTYLRKRREAQCLSIDDVAAIFGTVPSVPLATRAAMLESIEADLTPIDDSVITALRKATELGSFRFDPNVLIRLIDMRAGSPLLSNAPRLCRTCACSENDACVEGWPAATCGWRDDEVDLCTACGPDDGDAGEETPPPANVPVNDQLGSAAA
;
A
#
# COMPACT_ATOMS: atom_id res chain seq x y z
N MET A 1 3.87 -7.92 21.16
CA MET A 1 3.52 -7.04 20.03
C MET A 1 2.18 -6.40 20.36
N PRO A 2 1.96 -5.09 20.14
CA PRO A 2 0.62 -4.50 20.25
C PRO A 2 -0.34 -5.25 19.32
N ASP A 3 -1.54 -5.59 19.80
CA ASP A 3 -2.49 -6.43 19.04
C ASP A 3 -2.92 -5.78 17.70
N ASP A 4 -2.74 -4.46 17.57
CA ASP A 4 -3.17 -3.68 16.40
C ASP A 4 -2.09 -3.55 15.30
N LEU A 5 -0.84 -3.96 15.56
CA LEU A 5 0.22 -3.89 14.54
C LEU A 5 0.31 -5.17 13.73
N PRO A 6 0.57 -5.08 12.40
CA PRO A 6 0.87 -6.26 11.61
C PRO A 6 2.19 -6.90 12.07
N SER A 7 2.23 -8.22 12.02
CA SER A 7 3.50 -8.96 12.09
C SER A 7 4.44 -8.59 10.91
N PRO A 8 5.75 -8.85 11.01
CA PRO A 8 6.70 -8.56 9.93
C PRO A 8 6.31 -9.16 8.57
N GLY A 9 5.87 -10.42 8.55
CA GLY A 9 5.39 -11.07 7.32
C GLY A 9 4.12 -10.42 6.79
N THR A 10 3.13 -10.17 7.66
CA THR A 10 1.89 -9.46 7.29
C THR A 10 2.18 -8.06 6.74
N TYR A 11 3.15 -7.34 7.31
CA TYR A 11 3.60 -6.04 6.81
C TYR A 11 4.09 -6.16 5.36
N LEU A 12 5.03 -7.07 5.09
CA LEU A 12 5.55 -7.28 3.73
C LEU A 12 4.46 -7.66 2.73
N ARG A 13 3.54 -8.55 3.12
CA ARG A 13 2.38 -8.93 2.29
C ARG A 13 1.53 -7.72 1.92
N LYS A 14 1.14 -6.91 2.90
CA LYS A 14 0.32 -5.71 2.66
C LYS A 14 1.03 -4.71 1.75
N ARG A 15 2.35 -4.52 1.92
CA ARG A 15 3.16 -3.66 1.04
C ARG A 15 3.21 -4.18 -0.39
N ARG A 16 3.31 -5.50 -0.58
CA ARG A 16 3.26 -6.15 -1.90
C ARG A 16 1.91 -5.96 -2.57
N GLU A 17 0.83 -6.28 -1.85
CA GLU A 17 -0.54 -6.16 -2.35
C GLU A 17 -0.90 -4.72 -2.72
N ALA A 18 -0.49 -3.74 -1.91
CA ALA A 18 -0.73 -2.31 -2.19
C ALA A 18 -0.04 -1.82 -3.48
N GLN A 19 1.02 -2.49 -3.90
CA GLN A 19 1.73 -2.20 -5.15
C GLN A 19 1.25 -3.07 -6.31
N CYS A 20 0.19 -3.86 -6.12
CA CYS A 20 -0.34 -4.81 -7.09
C CYS A 20 0.70 -5.82 -7.61
N LEU A 21 1.70 -6.15 -6.77
CA LEU A 21 2.76 -7.07 -7.13
C LEU A 21 2.34 -8.51 -6.80
N SER A 22 2.63 -9.44 -7.71
CA SER A 22 2.49 -10.86 -7.46
C SER A 22 3.62 -11.37 -6.55
N ILE A 23 3.43 -12.55 -5.97
CA ILE A 23 4.50 -13.25 -5.24
C ILE A 23 5.71 -13.45 -6.17
N ASP A 24 5.51 -13.82 -7.43
CA ASP A 24 6.58 -14.07 -8.38
C ASP A 24 7.39 -12.80 -8.69
N ASP A 25 6.73 -11.64 -8.78
CA ASP A 25 7.40 -10.35 -9.01
C ASP A 25 8.39 -10.04 -7.89
N VAL A 26 7.97 -10.25 -6.64
CA VAL A 26 8.83 -10.01 -5.47
C VAL A 26 9.84 -11.14 -5.27
N ALA A 27 9.48 -12.38 -5.57
CA ALA A 27 10.38 -13.53 -5.50
C ALA A 27 11.56 -13.41 -6.48
N ALA A 28 11.33 -12.82 -7.65
CA ALA A 28 12.37 -12.59 -8.66
C ALA A 28 13.52 -11.70 -8.15
N ILE A 29 13.24 -10.83 -7.17
CA ILE A 29 14.19 -9.90 -6.53
C ILE A 29 15.23 -10.65 -5.69
N PHE A 30 14.83 -11.74 -5.03
CA PHE A 30 15.72 -12.54 -4.19
C PHE A 30 16.72 -13.29 -5.07
N GLY A 31 17.88 -12.70 -5.30
CA GLY A 31 19.02 -13.41 -5.87
C GLY A 31 19.64 -14.33 -4.81
N THR A 32 19.65 -15.63 -5.04
CA THR A 32 20.28 -16.60 -4.11
C THR A 32 21.62 -17.08 -4.66
N VAL A 33 22.54 -17.45 -3.76
CA VAL A 33 23.81 -18.12 -4.11
C VAL A 33 23.93 -19.39 -3.27
N PRO A 34 23.89 -20.60 -3.87
CA PRO A 34 23.68 -20.88 -5.30
C PRO A 34 22.30 -20.42 -5.79
N SER A 35 22.18 -20.20 -7.10
CA SER A 35 20.90 -19.81 -7.71
C SER A 35 19.88 -20.93 -7.54
N VAL A 36 18.70 -20.59 -7.02
CA VAL A 36 17.57 -21.50 -6.87
C VAL A 36 16.41 -21.12 -7.81
N PRO A 37 15.57 -22.08 -8.22
CA PRO A 37 14.43 -21.80 -9.11
C PRO A 37 13.49 -20.73 -8.55
N LEU A 38 12.82 -19.98 -9.44
CA LEU A 38 11.83 -18.95 -9.04
C LEU A 38 10.75 -19.52 -8.12
N ALA A 39 10.21 -20.71 -8.42
CA ALA A 39 9.20 -21.37 -7.59
C ALA A 39 9.68 -21.61 -6.14
N THR A 40 10.95 -21.93 -5.95
CA THR A 40 11.54 -22.11 -4.61
C THR A 40 11.63 -20.77 -3.87
N ARG A 41 11.98 -19.69 -4.58
CA ARG A 41 12.02 -18.34 -4.01
C ARG A 41 10.61 -17.81 -3.68
N ALA A 42 9.64 -18.10 -4.54
CA ALA A 42 8.22 -17.79 -4.31
C ALA A 42 7.71 -18.47 -3.05
N ALA A 43 7.94 -19.78 -2.89
CA ALA A 43 7.56 -20.51 -1.68
C ALA A 43 8.26 -19.97 -0.41
N MET A 44 9.52 -19.54 -0.52
CA MET A 44 10.22 -18.87 0.58
C MET A 44 9.56 -17.54 0.94
N LEU A 45 9.20 -16.72 -0.06
CA LEU A 45 8.51 -15.45 0.17
C LEU A 45 7.12 -15.66 0.80
N GLU A 46 6.33 -16.62 0.31
CA GLU A 46 5.03 -16.97 0.91
C GLU A 46 5.19 -17.37 2.39
N SER A 47 6.22 -18.17 2.70
CA SER A 47 6.53 -18.58 4.07
C SER A 47 6.95 -17.40 4.96
N ILE A 48 7.69 -16.43 4.40
CA ILE A 48 8.03 -15.16 5.08
C ILE A 48 6.77 -14.33 5.33
N GLU A 49 5.91 -14.15 4.32
CA GLU A 49 4.66 -13.38 4.42
C GLU A 49 3.65 -14.02 5.37
N ALA A 50 3.70 -15.34 5.54
CA ALA A 50 2.95 -16.10 6.52
C ALA A 50 3.61 -16.13 7.91
N ASP A 51 4.74 -15.42 8.09
CA ASP A 51 5.49 -15.37 9.34
C ASP A 51 6.01 -16.74 9.84
N LEU A 52 6.08 -17.74 8.94
CA LEU A 52 6.54 -19.11 9.18
C LEU A 52 8.07 -19.25 9.05
N THR A 53 8.68 -18.41 8.22
CA THR A 53 10.14 -18.31 8.08
C THR A 53 10.64 -17.00 8.68
N PRO A 54 11.69 -17.03 9.53
CA PRO A 54 12.31 -15.81 10.04
C PRO A 54 12.87 -14.93 8.91
N ILE A 55 12.79 -13.61 9.11
CA ILE A 55 13.43 -12.63 8.24
C ILE A 55 14.85 -12.40 8.78
N ASP A 56 15.85 -12.90 8.05
CA ASP A 56 17.27 -12.74 8.39
C ASP A 56 17.93 -11.60 7.60
N ASP A 57 19.21 -11.35 7.88
CA ASP A 57 20.00 -10.30 7.22
C ASP A 57 20.07 -10.44 5.70
N SER A 58 20.03 -11.68 5.18
CA SER A 58 20.06 -11.94 3.74
C SER A 58 18.76 -11.51 3.08
N VAL A 59 17.62 -11.80 3.72
CA VAL A 59 16.28 -11.35 3.30
C VAL A 59 16.21 -9.82 3.36
N ILE A 60 16.65 -9.22 4.46
CA ILE A 60 16.65 -7.75 4.62
C ILE A 60 17.50 -7.09 3.53
N THR A 61 18.69 -7.63 3.26
CA THR A 61 19.59 -7.09 2.23
C THR A 61 18.98 -7.16 0.84
N ALA A 62 18.36 -8.29 0.48
CA ALA A 62 17.68 -8.45 -0.80
C ALA A 62 16.52 -7.46 -0.97
N LEU A 63 15.69 -7.33 0.07
CA LEU A 63 14.56 -6.42 0.08
C LEU A 63 15.00 -4.93 0.01
N ARG A 64 16.03 -4.52 0.76
CA ARG A 64 16.55 -3.15 0.71
C ARG A 64 17.05 -2.78 -0.69
N LYS A 65 17.79 -3.68 -1.34
CA LYS A 65 18.23 -3.50 -2.72
C LYS A 65 17.04 -3.31 -3.67
N ALA A 66 15.95 -4.03 -3.44
CA ALA A 66 14.73 -3.90 -4.21
C ALA A 66 14.08 -2.52 -4.07
N THR A 67 14.06 -1.98 -2.85
CA THR A 67 13.56 -0.64 -2.57
C THR A 67 14.44 0.42 -3.22
N GLU A 68 15.77 0.28 -3.16
CA GLU A 68 16.72 1.18 -3.83
C GLU A 68 16.55 1.21 -5.35
N LEU A 69 16.18 0.07 -5.95
CA LEU A 69 15.88 -0.06 -7.38
C LEU A 69 14.44 0.32 -7.74
N GLY A 70 13.62 0.67 -6.76
CA GLY A 70 12.20 1.00 -6.95
C GLY A 70 11.30 -0.18 -7.29
N SER A 71 11.80 -1.42 -7.29
CA SER A 71 11.04 -2.62 -7.67
C SER A 71 10.11 -3.13 -6.58
N PHE A 72 10.38 -2.80 -5.30
CA PHE A 72 9.52 -3.14 -4.18
C PHE A 72 9.65 -2.12 -3.05
N ARG A 73 8.61 -1.32 -2.82
CA ARG A 73 8.64 -0.21 -1.86
C ARG A 73 8.12 -0.64 -0.49
N PHE A 74 8.89 -0.33 0.54
CA PHE A 74 8.54 -0.43 1.96
C PHE A 74 9.53 0.44 2.76
N ASP A 75 9.27 0.68 4.05
CA ASP A 75 10.24 1.31 4.96
C ASP A 75 11.06 0.22 5.69
N PRO A 76 12.37 0.10 5.40
CA PRO A 76 13.22 -0.88 6.08
C PRO A 76 13.31 -0.71 7.59
N ASN A 77 13.20 0.52 8.09
CA ASN A 77 13.25 0.79 9.53
C ASN A 77 11.99 0.27 10.23
N VAL A 78 10.84 0.36 9.57
CA VAL A 78 9.58 -0.22 10.06
C VAL A 78 9.73 -1.73 10.13
N LEU A 79 10.22 -2.38 9.08
CA LEU A 79 10.40 -3.84 9.08
C LEU A 79 11.31 -4.30 10.23
N ILE A 80 12.47 -3.66 10.40
CA ILE A 80 13.41 -3.97 11.50
C ILE A 80 12.73 -3.79 12.85
N ARG A 81 12.00 -2.68 13.04
CA ARG A 81 11.29 -2.41 14.28
C ARG A 81 10.20 -3.46 14.58
N LEU A 82 9.47 -3.93 13.57
CA LEU A 82 8.48 -4.99 13.72
C LEU A 82 9.14 -6.34 14.08
N ILE A 83 10.31 -6.64 13.52
CA ILE A 83 11.10 -7.83 13.87
C ILE A 83 11.52 -7.76 15.36
N ASP A 84 12.06 -6.62 15.79
CA ASP A 84 12.45 -6.40 17.19
C ASP A 84 11.27 -6.51 18.16
N MET A 85 10.12 -5.92 17.81
CA MET A 85 8.88 -6.03 18.60
C MET A 85 8.37 -7.46 18.68
N ARG A 86 8.48 -8.24 17.60
CA ARG A 86 8.12 -9.65 17.58
C ARG A 86 9.05 -10.49 18.46
N ALA A 87 10.34 -10.15 18.50
CA ALA A 87 11.33 -10.78 19.36
C ALA A 87 11.19 -10.40 20.86
N GLY A 88 10.28 -9.48 21.21
CA GLY A 88 10.07 -9.03 22.58
C GLY A 88 11.12 -8.03 23.09
N SER A 89 11.79 -7.32 22.17
CA SER A 89 12.80 -6.32 22.54
C SER A 89 12.16 -5.19 23.38
N PRO A 90 12.70 -4.88 24.58
CA PRO A 90 12.12 -3.89 25.50
C PRO A 90 12.39 -2.42 25.10
N LEU A 91 13.11 -2.18 24.00
CA LEU A 91 13.61 -0.86 23.60
C LEU A 91 12.60 0.04 22.88
N LEU A 92 11.31 -0.32 22.79
CA LEU A 92 10.42 0.31 21.82
C LEU A 92 9.15 0.87 22.47
N SER A 93 9.23 2.13 22.90
CA SER A 93 8.09 2.95 23.33
C SER A 93 7.31 3.58 22.16
N ASN A 94 7.81 3.50 20.92
CA ASN A 94 7.17 4.14 19.76
C ASN A 94 6.85 3.13 18.65
N ALA A 95 5.66 2.54 18.74
CA ALA A 95 5.02 1.81 17.64
C ALA A 95 4.99 2.67 16.37
N PRO A 96 5.38 2.16 15.19
CA PRO A 96 5.20 2.91 13.96
C PRO A 96 3.71 3.10 13.68
N ARG A 97 3.31 4.29 13.22
CA ARG A 97 1.97 4.50 12.66
C ARG A 97 1.91 3.86 11.29
N LEU A 98 1.03 2.87 11.11
CA LEU A 98 0.88 2.13 9.87
C LEU A 98 -0.58 2.15 9.42
N CYS A 99 -0.80 2.26 8.11
CA CYS A 99 -2.14 2.11 7.55
C CYS A 99 -2.65 0.67 7.75
N ARG A 100 -3.83 0.51 8.34
CA ARG A 100 -4.46 -0.80 8.58
C ARG A 100 -4.73 -1.58 7.28
N THR A 101 -4.85 -0.90 6.14
CA THR A 101 -5.10 -1.54 4.83
C THR A 101 -3.80 -1.88 4.10
N CYS A 102 -2.98 -0.88 3.76
CA CYS A 102 -1.80 -1.05 2.90
C CYS A 102 -0.46 -1.04 3.65
N ALA A 103 -0.48 -0.87 4.97
CA ALA A 103 0.69 -0.81 5.83
C ALA A 103 1.75 0.25 5.47
N CYS A 104 1.41 1.29 4.70
CA CYS A 104 2.32 2.43 4.53
C CYS A 104 2.58 3.10 5.88
N SER A 105 3.80 3.60 6.05
CA SER A 105 4.19 4.43 7.18
C SER A 105 4.21 5.91 6.80
N GLU A 106 4.66 6.74 7.73
CA GLU A 106 4.92 8.16 7.50
C GLU A 106 6.09 8.41 6.55
N ASN A 107 6.87 7.38 6.18
CA ASN A 107 8.08 7.50 5.36
C ASN A 107 7.98 6.85 3.98
N ASP A 108 6.90 6.12 3.69
CA ASP A 108 6.74 5.40 2.42
C ASP A 108 5.31 5.45 1.90
N ALA A 109 5.10 5.99 0.70
CA ALA A 109 3.78 6.00 0.06
C ALA A 109 3.31 4.60 -0.37
N CYS A 110 2.00 4.33 -0.35
CA CYS A 110 1.43 3.07 -0.84
C CYS A 110 1.24 3.02 -2.35
N VAL A 111 1.05 4.16 -3.00
CA VAL A 111 0.84 4.27 -4.46
C VAL A 111 1.98 5.06 -5.12
N GLU A 112 2.24 4.76 -6.38
CA GLU A 112 3.20 5.49 -7.20
C GLU A 112 2.65 6.85 -7.64
N GLY A 113 3.53 7.83 -7.85
CA GLY A 113 3.16 9.10 -8.49
C GLY A 113 2.50 10.12 -7.56
N TRP A 114 2.46 9.88 -6.25
CA TRP A 114 2.12 10.92 -5.29
C TRP A 114 3.21 12.01 -5.28
N PRO A 115 2.86 13.31 -5.27
CA PRO A 115 3.84 14.38 -5.25
C PRO A 115 4.67 14.42 -3.96
N ALA A 116 4.16 13.80 -2.89
CA ALA A 116 4.88 13.56 -1.66
C ALA A 116 5.46 12.14 -1.64
N ALA A 117 6.64 11.98 -1.05
CA ALA A 117 7.28 10.67 -0.86
C ALA A 117 6.51 9.73 0.11
N THR A 118 5.41 10.22 0.71
CA THR A 118 4.70 9.60 1.82
C THR A 118 3.19 9.79 1.64
N CYS A 119 2.38 8.86 2.16
CA CYS A 119 0.93 9.04 2.13
C CYS A 119 0.47 10.10 3.13
N GLY A 120 -0.64 10.76 2.80
CA GLY A 120 -1.43 11.52 3.75
C GLY A 120 -2.17 10.58 4.70
N TRP A 121 -2.55 11.10 5.86
CA TRP A 121 -3.34 10.38 6.85
C TRP A 121 -4.73 10.97 6.94
N ARG A 122 -5.72 10.13 7.19
CA ARG A 122 -7.08 10.58 7.42
C ARG A 122 -7.22 11.20 8.80
N ASP A 123 -8.05 12.25 8.89
CA ASP A 123 -8.37 12.93 10.14
C ASP A 123 -9.47 12.19 10.93
N ASP A 124 -10.35 11.46 10.23
CA ASP A 124 -11.46 10.69 10.81
C ASP A 124 -11.08 9.26 11.22
N GLU A 125 -10.00 8.70 10.65
CA GLU A 125 -9.46 7.39 11.00
C GLU A 125 -7.93 7.43 11.19
N VAL A 126 -7.47 7.27 12.43
CA VAL A 126 -6.06 7.47 12.82
C VAL A 126 -5.12 6.47 12.16
N ASP A 127 -5.58 5.27 11.82
CA ASP A 127 -4.80 4.19 11.23
C ASP A 127 -5.14 3.96 9.75
N LEU A 128 -5.72 4.94 9.06
CA LEU A 128 -5.99 4.85 7.62
C LEU A 128 -5.28 5.98 6.86
N CYS A 129 -4.58 5.61 5.78
CA CYS A 129 -4.01 6.61 4.87
C CYS A 129 -5.09 7.12 3.90
N THR A 130 -4.91 8.34 3.39
CA THR A 130 -5.88 8.97 2.48
C THR A 130 -6.07 8.19 1.18
N ALA A 131 -5.08 7.41 0.76
CA ALA A 131 -5.15 6.56 -0.43
C ALA A 131 -5.92 5.23 -0.21
N CYS A 132 -6.21 4.85 1.04
CA CYS A 132 -6.96 3.63 1.37
C CYS A 132 -8.34 3.92 1.98
N GLY A 133 -8.76 5.18 2.00
CA GLY A 133 -10.12 5.55 2.35
C GLY A 133 -11.15 4.94 1.38
N PRO A 134 -12.44 4.94 1.74
CA PRO A 134 -13.48 4.75 0.73
C PRO A 134 -13.20 5.67 -0.46
N ASP A 135 -13.33 5.12 -1.66
CA ASP A 135 -13.51 5.96 -2.84
C ASP A 135 -14.76 6.78 -2.54
N ASP A 136 -14.61 8.08 -2.31
CA ASP A 136 -15.72 9.03 -2.23
C ASP A 136 -16.27 9.22 -3.65
N GLY A 137 -16.54 8.13 -4.37
CA GLY A 137 -16.89 8.05 -5.78
C GLY A 137 -18.22 8.71 -6.07
N ASP A 138 -18.27 10.04 -5.95
CA ASP A 138 -19.24 10.96 -6.50
C ASP A 138 -18.77 12.41 -6.27
N ALA A 139 -17.65 12.79 -6.88
CA ALA A 139 -17.48 14.19 -7.30
C ALA A 139 -18.03 14.31 -8.72
N GLY A 140 -19.36 14.14 -8.85
CA GLY A 140 -20.16 14.59 -9.97
C GLY A 140 -19.74 14.06 -11.33
N GLU A 141 -20.35 12.94 -11.75
CA GLU A 141 -20.78 12.88 -13.15
C GLU A 141 -21.81 14.00 -13.33
N GLU A 142 -21.33 15.20 -13.67
CA GLU A 142 -22.16 16.31 -14.10
C GLU A 142 -22.90 15.79 -15.33
N THR A 143 -24.16 15.39 -15.12
CA THR A 143 -25.03 14.96 -16.22
C THR A 143 -25.01 16.10 -17.23
N PRO A 144 -24.52 15.91 -18.47
CA PRO A 144 -24.55 16.99 -19.45
C PRO A 144 -26.01 17.44 -19.57
N PRO A 145 -26.28 18.75 -19.53
CA PRO A 145 -27.64 19.26 -19.56
C PRO A 145 -28.38 18.65 -20.75
N PRO A 146 -29.65 18.22 -20.59
CA PRO A 146 -30.37 17.56 -21.66
C PRO A 146 -30.37 18.45 -22.91
N ALA A 147 -29.93 17.86 -24.02
CA ALA A 147 -29.90 18.53 -25.31
C ALA A 147 -31.30 19.02 -25.69
N ASN A 148 -31.39 20.31 -25.99
CA ASN A 148 -32.47 20.99 -26.72
C ASN A 148 -33.88 20.85 -26.13
N VAL A 149 -34.26 21.83 -25.31
CA VAL A 149 -35.67 22.26 -25.25
C VAL A 149 -36.00 22.93 -26.59
N PRO A 150 -37.01 22.46 -27.35
CA PRO A 150 -37.42 23.16 -28.56
C PRO A 150 -37.95 24.55 -28.19
N VAL A 151 -37.39 25.58 -28.83
CA VAL A 151 -37.95 26.94 -28.81
C VAL A 151 -39.35 26.85 -29.42
N ASN A 152 -40.38 26.93 -28.59
CA ASN A 152 -41.74 26.97 -29.06
C ASN A 152 -42.07 28.41 -29.47
N ASP A 153 -41.95 28.67 -30.78
CA ASP A 153 -42.59 29.79 -31.47
C ASP A 153 -44.10 29.70 -31.25
N GLN A 154 -44.66 30.56 -30.38
CA GLN A 154 -46.09 30.86 -30.41
C GLN A 154 -46.33 32.36 -30.51
N LEU A 155 -46.61 32.75 -31.76
CA LEU A 155 -47.53 33.79 -32.20
C LEU A 155 -48.54 34.22 -31.12
N GLY A 156 -48.39 35.45 -30.64
CA GLY A 156 -49.46 36.23 -30.05
C GLY A 156 -49.94 37.29 -31.05
N SER A 157 -50.96 36.95 -31.84
CA SER A 157 -51.75 37.92 -32.60
C SER A 157 -53.22 37.74 -32.23
N ALA A 158 -53.79 38.72 -31.51
CA ALA A 158 -55.00 39.45 -31.88
C ALA A 158 -55.80 40.00 -30.67
N ALA A 159 -56.00 41.33 -30.74
CA ALA A 159 -57.24 42.08 -30.49
C ALA A 159 -57.83 42.22 -29.07
N ALA A 160 -57.85 43.47 -28.59
CA ALA A 160 -59.08 44.23 -28.35
C ALA A 160 -58.82 45.71 -28.62
#